data_AF-A0A0N9V085-F1
#
_entry.id   AF-A0A0N9V085-F1
#
_cell.length_a   1.000
_cell.length_b   1.000
_cell.length_c   1.000
_cell.angle_alpha   90.00
_cell.angle_beta   90.00
_cell.angle_gamma   90.00
#
_symmetry.space_group_name_H-M   'P 1'
#
loop_
_entity.id
_entity.type
_entity.pdbx_description
1 polymer ?
#
loop_
_entity_poly.entity_id
_entity_poly.type
_entity_poly.pdbx_seq_one_letter_code
_entity_poly.pdbx_strand_id
1 'polypeptide(L)'
;MTLLLVTVLLAIAASFSVPTSACACVDPMPDKELRALIRLADQGDIRATGQVWQEYALVREDRRNAKLWASRAIRAGDPDTMESMADDWMWEGQRAVETRHKLVFYDAALRLLENGYRNRRLLPTCGGAGLNDRYFYVANIRRARAALATARNGPDVWIQRANKGSSSAAYHLANHYFWVELDQTKRGQWERRASELGDPMFAGNIVLGRPASEDIRDILYALGKKPEIAKLGDAWVQDAVTADLRDRLARTRHFASGKTGKFSGGSCKTA
;
A
#
# COMPACT_ATOMS: atom_id res chain seq x y z
N MET A 1 -41.08 59.81 -37.79
CA MET A 1 -42.04 58.96 -37.07
C MET A 1 -41.27 57.82 -36.42
N THR A 2 -41.23 57.85 -35.09
CA THR A 2 -41.26 56.69 -34.18
C THR A 2 -40.10 55.65 -34.16
N LEU A 3 -39.31 55.78 -33.07
CA LEU A 3 -38.76 54.78 -32.14
C LEU A 3 -37.68 53.74 -32.54
N LEU A 4 -36.50 53.93 -31.92
CA LEU A 4 -35.68 52.97 -31.14
C LEU A 4 -36.19 51.53 -30.97
N LEU A 5 -35.31 50.53 -31.19
CA LEU A 5 -34.82 49.68 -30.09
C LEU A 5 -33.62 48.79 -30.51
N VAL A 6 -32.62 48.80 -29.64
CA VAL A 6 -31.42 47.98 -29.60
C VAL A 6 -31.77 46.57 -29.09
N THR A 7 -31.21 45.52 -29.69
CA THR A 7 -30.88 44.28 -28.96
C THR A 7 -29.61 43.65 -29.47
N VAL A 8 -28.64 43.60 -28.55
CA VAL A 8 -27.37 42.87 -28.57
C VAL A 8 -27.64 41.39 -28.27
N LEU A 9 -26.94 40.47 -28.94
CA LEU A 9 -26.56 39.15 -28.41
C LEU A 9 -25.47 38.55 -29.32
N LEU A 10 -24.20 38.86 -29.02
CA LEU A 10 -23.25 38.03 -28.27
C LEU A 10 -22.83 36.74 -29.00
N ALA A 11 -21.60 36.79 -29.49
CA ALA A 11 -20.80 35.64 -29.89
C ALA A 11 -20.61 34.70 -28.69
N ILE A 12 -20.99 33.43 -28.86
CA ILE A 12 -20.62 32.35 -27.94
C ILE A 12 -19.33 31.74 -28.46
N ALA A 13 -18.21 32.29 -27.98
CA ALA A 13 -16.97 31.54 -27.84
C ALA A 13 -16.88 31.16 -26.35
N ALA A 14 -17.11 29.88 -26.03
CA ALA A 14 -16.72 29.33 -24.73
C ALA A 14 -16.71 27.79 -24.77
N SER A 15 -15.50 27.26 -24.64
CA SER A 15 -15.20 26.12 -23.77
C SER A 15 -15.70 24.73 -24.22
N PHE A 16 -14.88 24.07 -25.03
CA PHE A 16 -14.73 22.61 -24.92
C PHE A 16 -14.13 22.29 -23.55
N SER A 17 -14.98 22.13 -22.54
CA SER A 17 -14.61 21.45 -21.30
C SER A 17 -14.39 19.98 -21.63
N VAL A 18 -13.11 19.62 -21.74
CA VAL A 18 -12.66 18.22 -21.65
C VAL A 18 -13.21 17.68 -20.32
N PRO A 19 -13.95 16.56 -20.31
CA PRO A 19 -14.44 16.00 -19.06
C PRO A 19 -13.23 15.56 -18.26
N THR A 20 -12.97 16.28 -17.18
CA THR A 20 -12.12 15.81 -16.09
C THR A 20 -12.69 14.48 -15.62
N SER A 21 -11.87 13.44 -15.70
CA SER A 21 -12.09 12.10 -15.16
C SER A 21 -13.01 12.11 -13.94
N ALA A 22 -14.26 11.69 -14.13
CA ALA A 22 -15.12 11.31 -13.04
C ALA A 22 -14.39 10.22 -12.26
N CYS A 23 -14.09 10.47 -10.98
CA CYS A 23 -13.96 9.37 -10.03
C CYS A 23 -15.22 8.55 -10.20
N ALA A 24 -15.11 7.27 -10.56
CA ALA A 24 -16.26 6.39 -10.50
C ALA A 24 -16.68 6.32 -9.03
N CYS A 25 -17.64 7.16 -8.63
CA CYS A 25 -18.31 7.04 -7.36
C CYS A 25 -18.96 5.65 -7.38
N VAL A 26 -18.41 4.73 -6.59
CA VAL A 26 -19.04 3.42 -6.41
C VAL A 26 -20.32 3.69 -5.64
N ASP A 27 -21.47 3.55 -6.30
CA ASP A 27 -22.75 3.71 -5.63
C ASP A 27 -22.92 2.63 -4.54
N PRO A 28 -23.64 2.95 -3.44
CA PRO A 28 -23.96 1.96 -2.42
C PRO A 28 -24.61 0.71 -3.00
N MET A 29 -24.18 -0.45 -2.50
CA MET A 29 -24.81 -1.72 -2.84
C MET A 29 -26.31 -1.64 -2.54
N PRO A 30 -27.20 -2.09 -3.46
CA PRO A 30 -28.63 -2.08 -3.21
C PRO A 30 -28.99 -2.79 -1.91
N ASP A 31 -29.94 -2.25 -1.12
CA ASP A 31 -30.25 -2.76 0.22
C ASP A 31 -30.65 -4.25 0.24
N LYS A 32 -31.23 -4.76 -0.86
CA LYS A 32 -31.55 -6.18 -0.99
C LYS A 32 -30.30 -7.05 -1.05
N GLU A 33 -29.28 -6.59 -1.76
CA GLU A 33 -27.98 -7.27 -1.89
C GLU A 33 -27.20 -7.15 -0.59
N LEU A 34 -27.17 -5.98 0.05
CA LEU A 34 -26.54 -5.80 1.35
C LEU A 34 -27.16 -6.71 2.41
N ARG A 35 -28.49 -6.83 2.45
CA ARG A 35 -29.17 -7.79 3.36
C ARG A 35 -28.81 -9.24 3.05
N ALA A 36 -28.64 -9.60 1.78
CA ALA A 36 -28.21 -10.94 1.42
C ALA A 36 -26.77 -11.21 1.89
N LEU A 37 -25.88 -10.24 1.73
CA LEU A 37 -24.50 -10.29 2.17
C LEU A 37 -24.39 -10.37 3.71
N ILE A 38 -25.18 -9.59 4.44
CA ILE A 38 -25.27 -9.66 5.90
C ILE A 38 -25.68 -11.06 6.36
N ARG A 39 -26.63 -11.71 5.67
CA ARG A 39 -27.02 -13.10 6.02
C ARG A 39 -25.88 -14.09 5.83
N LEU A 40 -25.08 -13.95 4.78
CA LEU A 40 -23.89 -14.78 4.58
C LEU A 40 -22.86 -14.53 5.70
N ALA A 41 -22.66 -13.27 6.06
CA ALA A 41 -21.76 -12.89 7.15
C ALA A 41 -22.23 -13.45 8.51
N ASP A 42 -23.53 -13.38 8.81
CA ASP A 42 -24.12 -13.95 10.03
C ASP A 42 -24.07 -15.50 10.05
N GLN A 43 -23.93 -16.15 8.88
CA GLN A 43 -23.65 -17.59 8.76
C GLN A 43 -22.16 -17.95 8.92
N GLY A 44 -21.30 -16.97 9.14
CA GLY A 44 -19.87 -17.16 9.37
C GLY A 44 -18.99 -17.05 8.11
N ASP A 45 -19.53 -16.56 6.99
CA ASP A 45 -18.70 -16.27 5.81
C ASP A 45 -17.78 -15.07 6.11
N ILE A 46 -16.48 -15.35 6.19
CA ILE A 46 -15.44 -14.36 6.50
C ILE A 46 -15.39 -13.28 5.41
N ARG A 47 -15.47 -13.67 4.13
CA ARG A 47 -15.40 -12.73 3.01
C ARG A 47 -16.63 -11.83 2.99
N ALA A 48 -17.81 -12.40 3.22
CA ALA A 48 -19.03 -11.61 3.34
C ALA A 48 -18.92 -10.62 4.51
N THR A 49 -18.36 -11.05 5.65
CA THR A 49 -18.14 -10.16 6.81
C THR A 49 -17.23 -8.98 6.45
N GLY A 50 -16.13 -9.21 5.74
CA GLY A 50 -15.23 -8.16 5.26
C GLY A 50 -15.92 -7.22 4.25
N GLN A 51 -16.69 -7.76 3.31
CA GLN A 51 -17.42 -6.95 2.32
C GLN A 51 -18.52 -6.08 2.94
N VAL A 52 -19.22 -6.57 3.96
CA VAL A 52 -20.19 -5.73 4.71
C VAL A 52 -19.48 -4.59 5.42
N TRP A 53 -18.30 -4.86 6.02
CA TRP A 53 -17.49 -3.79 6.60
C TRP A 53 -17.09 -2.75 5.54
N GLN A 54 -16.57 -3.17 4.38
CA GLN A 54 -16.16 -2.26 3.29
C GLN A 54 -17.33 -1.40 2.80
N GLU A 55 -18.51 -1.98 2.61
CA GLU A 55 -19.73 -1.26 2.21
C GLU A 55 -20.07 -0.15 3.21
N TYR A 56 -20.05 -0.45 4.52
CA TYR A 56 -20.34 0.55 5.54
C TYR A 56 -19.22 1.58 5.71
N ALA A 57 -17.95 1.17 5.61
CA ALA A 57 -16.80 2.02 5.91
C ALA A 57 -16.43 2.94 4.74
N LEU A 58 -16.47 2.43 3.51
CA LEU A 58 -15.87 3.07 2.33
C LEU A 58 -16.90 3.59 1.33
N VAL A 59 -18.11 3.02 1.32
CA VAL A 59 -19.15 3.38 0.34
C VAL A 59 -20.24 4.21 0.99
N ARG A 60 -20.82 3.70 2.07
CA ARG A 60 -21.91 4.38 2.81
C ARG A 60 -21.40 5.37 3.86
N GLU A 61 -20.12 5.28 4.22
CA GLU A 61 -19.47 6.08 5.27
C GLU A 61 -20.20 6.09 6.63
N ASP A 62 -20.94 5.01 6.94
CA ASP A 62 -21.61 4.83 8.22
C ASP A 62 -20.61 4.37 9.28
N ARG A 63 -20.04 5.35 9.98
CA ARG A 63 -19.03 5.11 11.02
C ARG A 63 -19.48 4.16 12.12
N ARG A 64 -20.77 4.13 12.47
CA ARG A 64 -21.26 3.28 13.55
C ARG A 64 -21.26 1.82 13.10
N ASN A 65 -21.87 1.55 11.96
CA ASN A 65 -21.91 0.20 11.41
C ASN A 65 -20.54 -0.28 10.96
N ALA A 66 -19.71 0.60 10.40
CA ALA A 66 -18.33 0.31 10.06
C ALA A 66 -17.53 -0.21 11.27
N LYS A 67 -17.61 0.44 12.44
CA LYS A 67 -16.92 -0.03 13.65
C LYS A 67 -17.41 -1.39 14.14
N LEU A 68 -18.73 -1.62 14.09
CA LEU A 68 -19.32 -2.90 14.49
C LEU A 68 -18.85 -4.03 13.58
N TRP A 69 -18.90 -3.81 12.27
CA TRP A 69 -18.51 -4.79 11.27
C TRP A 69 -17.00 -4.99 11.18
N ALA A 70 -16.18 -3.95 11.39
CA ALA A 70 -14.73 -4.09 11.50
C ALA A 70 -14.36 -5.04 12.65
N SER A 71 -14.96 -4.86 13.83
CA SER A 71 -14.75 -5.75 14.97
C SER A 71 -15.16 -7.19 14.67
N ARG A 72 -16.26 -7.39 13.93
CA ARG A 72 -16.70 -8.72 13.48
C ARG A 72 -15.71 -9.34 12.49
N ALA A 73 -15.29 -8.60 11.47
CA ALA A 73 -14.36 -9.06 10.44
C ALA A 73 -12.99 -9.43 11.02
N ILE A 74 -12.45 -8.61 11.94
CA ILE A 74 -11.21 -8.93 12.68
C ILE A 74 -11.38 -10.24 13.46
N ARG A 75 -12.50 -10.44 14.17
CA ARG A 75 -12.75 -11.70 14.90
C ARG A 75 -12.91 -12.90 13.96
N ALA A 76 -13.54 -12.69 12.81
CA ALA A 76 -13.74 -13.71 11.78
C ALA A 76 -12.43 -14.09 11.06
N GLY A 77 -11.40 -13.24 11.13
CA GLY A 77 -10.10 -13.51 10.51
C GLY A 77 -9.94 -12.91 9.11
N ASP A 78 -10.71 -11.88 8.77
CA ASP A 78 -10.63 -11.23 7.46
C ASP A 78 -9.32 -10.42 7.31
N PRO A 79 -8.41 -10.82 6.41
CA PRO A 79 -7.09 -10.20 6.31
C PRO A 79 -7.15 -8.77 5.75
N ASP A 80 -8.07 -8.47 4.84
CA ASP A 80 -8.21 -7.15 4.20
C ASP A 80 -8.66 -6.11 5.23
N THR A 81 -9.66 -6.45 6.06
CA THR A 81 -10.08 -5.59 7.17
C THR A 81 -8.93 -5.37 8.16
N MET A 82 -8.18 -6.43 8.50
CA MET A 82 -7.03 -6.30 9.41
C MET A 82 -5.94 -5.40 8.85
N GLU A 83 -5.65 -5.46 7.55
CA GLU A 83 -4.71 -4.56 6.89
C GLU A 83 -5.18 -3.12 6.94
N SER A 84 -6.43 -2.86 6.55
CA SER A 84 -6.99 -1.51 6.56
C SER A 84 -6.99 -0.90 7.96
N MET A 85 -7.40 -1.67 8.97
CA MET A 85 -7.37 -1.23 10.37
C MET A 85 -5.94 -1.04 10.88
N ALA A 86 -4.98 -1.83 10.39
CA ALA A 86 -3.58 -1.64 10.72
C ALA A 86 -3.02 -0.34 10.11
N ASP A 87 -3.41 0.02 8.89
CA ASP A 87 -3.02 1.30 8.27
C ASP A 87 -3.54 2.48 9.09
N ASP A 88 -4.80 2.44 9.54
CA ASP A 88 -5.36 3.45 10.45
C ASP A 88 -4.50 3.59 11.72
N TRP A 89 -4.12 2.47 12.35
CA TRP A 89 -3.24 2.50 13.52
C TRP A 89 -1.83 3.03 13.20
N MET A 90 -1.28 2.73 12.02
CA MET A 90 0.00 3.30 11.59
C MET A 90 -0.08 4.83 11.49
N TRP A 91 -1.17 5.37 10.94
CA TRP A 91 -1.40 6.81 10.88
C TRP A 91 -1.63 7.44 12.25
N GLU A 92 -2.37 6.79 13.15
CA GLU A 92 -2.51 7.24 14.54
C GLU A 92 -1.15 7.27 15.26
N GLY A 93 -0.31 6.25 15.05
CA GLY A 93 1.07 6.22 15.53
C GLY A 93 1.92 7.36 14.97
N GLN A 94 1.75 7.70 13.69
CA GLN A 94 2.46 8.82 13.08
C GLN A 94 2.06 10.16 13.71
N ARG A 95 0.76 10.38 13.92
CA ARG A 95 0.19 11.62 14.50
C ARG A 95 0.45 11.76 16.00
N ALA A 96 0.67 10.66 16.72
CA ALA A 96 0.94 10.69 18.15
C ALA A 96 2.23 11.48 18.47
N VAL A 97 2.13 12.42 19.40
CA VAL A 97 3.26 13.27 19.84
C VAL A 97 4.21 12.49 20.76
N GLU A 98 3.65 11.74 21.71
CA GLU A 98 4.44 11.01 22.70
C GLU A 98 4.85 9.62 22.19
N THR A 99 6.12 9.27 22.37
CA THR A 99 6.68 7.97 21.97
C THR A 99 5.89 6.80 22.52
N ARG A 100 5.42 6.86 23.77
CA ARG A 100 4.64 5.77 24.38
C ARG A 100 3.35 5.45 23.59
N HIS A 101 2.69 6.46 23.03
CA HIS A 101 1.49 6.27 22.21
C HIS A 101 1.84 5.73 20.83
N LYS A 102 2.93 6.22 20.21
CA LYS A 102 3.45 5.64 18.96
C LYS A 102 3.66 4.13 19.10
N LEU A 103 4.29 3.70 20.20
CA LEU A 103 4.55 2.29 20.46
C LEU A 103 3.27 1.46 20.57
N VAL A 104 2.24 1.97 21.25
CA VAL A 104 0.94 1.28 21.37
C VAL A 104 0.30 1.10 20.00
N PHE A 105 0.25 2.16 19.18
CA PHE A 105 -0.39 2.12 17.87
C PHE A 105 0.36 1.23 16.88
N TYR A 106 1.70 1.33 16.80
CA TYR A 106 2.48 0.45 15.93
C TYR A 106 2.46 -1.02 16.36
N ASP A 107 2.41 -1.30 17.67
CA ASP A 107 2.22 -2.67 18.18
C ASP A 107 0.83 -3.21 17.81
N ALA A 108 -0.23 -2.40 17.92
CA ALA A 108 -1.58 -2.77 17.50
C ALA A 108 -1.66 -3.06 15.99
N ALA A 109 -1.08 -2.18 15.16
CA ALA A 109 -1.00 -2.38 13.71
C ALA A 109 -0.28 -3.68 13.37
N LEU A 110 0.89 -3.92 13.99
CA LEU A 110 1.68 -5.12 13.74
C LEU A 110 0.92 -6.39 14.12
N ARG A 111 0.22 -6.42 15.27
CA ARG A 111 -0.58 -7.58 15.69
C ARG A 111 -1.71 -7.89 14.72
N LEU A 112 -2.38 -6.88 14.19
CA LEU A 112 -3.44 -7.06 13.19
C LEU A 112 -2.87 -7.66 11.90
N LEU A 113 -1.78 -7.11 11.39
CA LEU A 113 -1.12 -7.61 10.18
C LEU A 113 -0.60 -9.04 10.37
N GLU A 114 0.01 -9.36 11.51
CA GLU A 114 0.48 -10.71 11.80
C GLU A 114 -0.68 -11.70 11.94
N ASN A 115 -1.82 -11.27 12.46
CA ASN A 115 -3.02 -12.11 12.52
C ASN A 115 -3.62 -12.34 11.12
N GLY A 116 -3.76 -11.29 10.31
CA GLY A 116 -4.30 -11.44 8.96
C GLY A 116 -3.37 -12.24 8.06
N TYR A 117 -2.05 -12.16 8.26
CA TYR A 117 -1.08 -13.04 7.60
C TYR A 117 -1.30 -14.54 7.90
N ARG A 118 -1.83 -14.90 9.08
CA ARG A 118 -2.23 -16.30 9.36
C ARG A 118 -3.40 -16.75 8.49
N ASN A 119 -4.24 -15.80 8.07
CA ASN A 119 -5.38 -16.01 7.18
C ASN A 119 -5.08 -15.66 5.71
N ARG A 120 -3.81 -15.47 5.33
CA ARG A 120 -3.36 -15.05 3.98
C ARG A 120 -3.88 -15.89 2.80
N ARG A 121 -4.35 -17.11 3.05
CA ARG A 121 -5.02 -17.96 2.05
C ARG A 121 -6.31 -17.35 1.49
N LEU A 122 -6.91 -16.38 2.21
CA LEU A 122 -8.09 -15.66 1.76
C LEU A 122 -7.76 -14.52 0.80
N LEU A 123 -6.50 -14.05 0.79
CA LEU A 123 -6.04 -13.00 -0.12
C LEU A 123 -6.03 -13.51 -1.57
N PRO A 124 -6.40 -12.67 -2.55
CA PRO A 124 -6.30 -13.03 -3.96
C PRO A 124 -4.87 -13.43 -4.33
N THR A 125 -4.71 -14.58 -4.98
CA THR A 125 -3.39 -15.10 -5.39
C THR A 125 -3.03 -14.78 -6.84
N CYS A 126 -3.97 -14.23 -7.63
CA CYS A 126 -3.80 -13.98 -9.06
C CYS A 126 -4.50 -12.67 -9.48
N GLY A 127 -4.07 -12.11 -10.62
CA GLY A 127 -4.58 -10.86 -11.19
C GLY A 127 -3.69 -9.65 -10.88
N GLY A 128 -3.91 -8.53 -11.59
CA GLY A 128 -3.19 -7.28 -11.37
C GLY A 128 -3.37 -6.70 -9.96
N ALA A 129 -4.46 -7.09 -9.27
CA ALA A 129 -4.67 -6.84 -7.85
C ALA A 129 -3.91 -7.86 -6.97
N GLY A 130 -4.10 -9.17 -7.16
CA GLY A 130 -3.57 -10.18 -6.23
C GLY A 130 -2.04 -10.34 -6.12
N LEU A 131 -1.23 -9.94 -7.10
CA LEU A 131 0.23 -9.85 -6.90
C LEU A 131 0.62 -8.61 -6.07
N ASN A 132 -0.03 -7.50 -6.35
CA ASN A 132 0.14 -6.26 -5.62
C ASN A 132 -0.31 -6.43 -4.17
N ASP A 133 -1.49 -7.01 -3.93
CA ASP A 133 -2.07 -7.16 -2.59
C ASP A 133 -1.14 -7.97 -1.67
N ARG A 134 -0.58 -9.08 -2.15
CA ARG A 134 0.35 -9.90 -1.37
C ARG A 134 1.65 -9.17 -1.04
N TYR A 135 2.22 -8.49 -2.04
CA TYR A 135 3.43 -7.70 -1.83
C TYR A 135 3.17 -6.54 -0.85
N PHE A 136 2.06 -5.80 -1.01
CA PHE A 136 1.69 -4.70 -0.14
C PHE A 136 1.43 -5.16 1.29
N TYR A 137 0.77 -6.30 1.48
CA TYR A 137 0.55 -6.87 2.80
C TYR A 137 1.88 -7.15 3.52
N VAL A 138 2.83 -7.79 2.82
CA VAL A 138 4.18 -8.05 3.36
C VAL A 138 4.93 -6.75 3.63
N ALA A 139 4.83 -5.78 2.71
CA ALA A 139 5.45 -4.47 2.89
C ALA A 139 4.89 -3.78 4.13
N ASN A 140 3.58 -3.82 4.37
CA ASN A 140 2.92 -3.23 5.53
C ASN A 140 3.36 -3.88 6.84
N ILE A 141 3.51 -5.23 6.89
CA ILE A 141 4.12 -5.91 8.04
C ILE A 141 5.54 -5.39 8.30
N ARG A 142 6.39 -5.32 7.26
CA ARG A 142 7.78 -4.85 7.42
C ARG A 142 7.83 -3.39 7.86
N ARG A 143 6.96 -2.52 7.33
CA ARG A 143 6.86 -1.11 7.70
C ARG A 143 6.47 -0.96 9.17
N ALA A 144 5.44 -1.68 9.63
CA ALA A 144 4.99 -1.65 11.02
C ALA A 144 6.09 -2.15 11.98
N ARG A 145 6.77 -3.26 11.65
CA ARG A 145 7.93 -3.75 12.42
C ARG A 145 9.04 -2.71 12.50
N ALA A 146 9.36 -2.08 11.37
CA ALA A 146 10.40 -1.07 11.32
C ALA A 146 10.06 0.15 12.19
N ALA A 147 8.87 0.72 12.01
CA ALA A 147 8.39 1.85 12.79
C ALA A 147 8.39 1.55 14.29
N LEU A 148 7.86 0.38 14.69
CA LEU A 148 7.86 -0.04 16.09
C LEU A 148 9.28 -0.19 16.65
N ALA A 149 10.18 -0.83 15.91
CA ALA A 149 11.53 -1.11 16.38
C ALA A 149 12.39 0.15 16.49
N THR A 150 12.23 1.12 15.58
CA THR A 150 12.98 2.37 15.59
C THR A 150 12.37 3.38 16.57
N ALA A 151 11.04 3.42 16.72
CA ALA A 151 10.40 4.21 17.78
C ALA A 151 10.82 3.74 19.18
N ARG A 152 11.05 2.43 19.36
CA ARG A 152 11.46 1.85 20.65
C ARG A 152 12.93 2.12 20.98
N ASN A 153 13.82 1.93 20.01
CA ASN A 153 15.27 1.89 20.26
C ASN A 153 16.02 3.12 19.73
N GLY A 154 15.33 4.05 19.07
CA GLY A 154 15.96 5.12 18.31
C GLY A 154 16.64 4.64 17.02
N PRO A 155 17.19 5.56 16.21
CA PRO A 155 17.80 5.24 14.93
C PRO A 155 19.26 4.77 15.03
N ASP A 156 19.99 5.05 16.11
CA ASP A 156 21.46 4.94 16.14
C ASP A 156 22.01 3.54 15.83
N VAL A 157 21.46 2.50 16.44
CA VAL A 157 21.86 1.11 16.18
C VAL A 157 21.59 0.73 14.72
N TRP A 158 20.51 1.25 14.13
CA TRP A 158 20.19 1.04 12.73
C TRP A 158 21.15 1.78 11.81
N ILE A 159 21.54 3.02 12.15
CA ILE A 159 22.55 3.80 11.40
C ILE A 159 23.86 3.02 11.36
N GLN A 160 24.34 2.54 12.51
CA GLN A 160 25.57 1.75 12.58
C GLN A 160 25.51 0.48 11.71
N ARG A 161 24.40 -0.26 11.75
CA ARG A 161 24.21 -1.47 10.94
C ARG A 161 24.11 -1.16 9.44
N ALA A 162 23.43 -0.09 9.07
CA ALA A 162 23.29 0.32 7.68
C ALA A 162 24.64 0.81 7.10
N ASN A 163 25.45 1.50 7.90
CA ASN A 163 26.81 1.89 7.53
C ASN A 163 27.73 0.69 7.32
N LYS A 164 27.46 -0.44 8.01
CA LYS A 164 28.11 -1.74 7.78
C LYS A 164 27.52 -2.55 6.61
N GLY A 165 26.62 -1.96 5.83
CA GLY A 165 26.05 -2.57 4.63
C GLY A 165 24.75 -3.36 4.83
N SER A 166 24.08 -3.23 5.98
CA SER A 166 22.77 -3.87 6.20
C SER A 166 21.66 -3.14 5.44
N SER A 167 21.17 -3.74 4.36
CA SER A 167 20.03 -3.22 3.59
C SER A 167 18.75 -3.15 4.45
N SER A 168 18.52 -4.16 5.28
CA SER A 168 17.41 -4.18 6.22
C SER A 168 17.49 -3.02 7.22
N ALA A 169 18.67 -2.65 7.71
CA ALA A 169 18.80 -1.52 8.62
C ALA A 169 18.54 -0.17 7.92
N ALA A 170 19.00 -0.01 6.68
CA ALA A 170 18.64 1.15 5.86
C ALA A 170 17.13 1.23 5.62
N TYR A 171 16.46 0.09 5.39
CA TYR A 171 15.00 0.02 5.30
C TYR A 171 14.31 0.47 6.60
N HIS A 172 14.85 0.07 7.77
CA HIS A 172 14.31 0.52 9.06
C HIS A 172 14.43 2.04 9.21
N LEU A 173 15.56 2.62 8.81
CA LEU A 173 15.77 4.07 8.88
C LEU A 173 14.84 4.84 7.94
N ALA A 174 14.62 4.36 6.72
CA ALA A 174 13.64 4.98 5.82
C ALA A 174 12.24 5.06 6.48
N ASN A 175 11.82 3.96 7.12
CA ASN A 175 10.54 3.91 7.83
C ASN A 175 10.53 4.72 9.13
N HIS A 176 11.65 4.83 9.83
CA HIS A 176 11.81 5.71 10.98
C HIS A 176 11.53 7.16 10.60
N TYR A 177 12.18 7.64 9.54
CA TYR A 177 12.00 9.02 9.10
C TYR A 177 10.63 9.27 8.46
N PHE A 178 9.96 8.24 7.94
CA PHE A 178 8.58 8.38 7.45
C PHE A 178 7.53 8.34 8.57
N TRP A 179 7.59 7.36 9.46
CA TRP A 179 6.54 7.11 10.46
C TRP A 179 6.80 7.80 11.79
N VAL A 180 8.05 7.94 12.21
CA VAL A 180 8.41 8.40 13.56
C VAL A 180 8.80 9.88 13.57
N GLU A 181 9.77 10.28 12.75
CA GLU A 181 10.32 11.65 12.74
C GLU A 181 9.71 12.58 11.68
N LEU A 182 8.99 12.06 10.70
CA LEU A 182 8.36 12.84 9.62
C LEU A 182 9.35 13.67 8.76
N ASP A 183 10.59 13.20 8.62
CA ASP A 183 11.64 13.82 7.81
C ASP A 183 11.70 13.17 6.42
N GLN A 184 11.03 13.77 5.42
CA GLN A 184 10.99 13.24 4.05
C GLN A 184 12.37 13.26 3.36
N THR A 185 13.25 14.18 3.74
CA THR A 185 14.59 14.28 3.16
C THR A 185 15.44 13.10 3.61
N LYS A 186 15.51 12.85 4.92
CA LYS A 186 16.24 11.69 5.45
C LYS A 186 15.59 10.38 5.03
N ARG A 187 14.25 10.32 4.97
CA ARG A 187 13.55 9.17 4.38
C ARG A 187 14.09 8.87 2.99
N GLY A 188 14.07 9.83 2.06
CA GLY A 188 14.52 9.63 0.69
C GLY A 188 16.00 9.19 0.58
N GLN A 189 16.86 9.72 1.45
CA GLN A 189 18.26 9.29 1.55
C GLN A 189 18.38 7.81 1.95
N TRP A 190 17.62 7.38 2.96
CA TRP A 190 17.66 6.00 3.44
C TRP A 190 16.91 5.02 2.53
N GLU A 191 15.85 5.44 1.83
CA GLU A 191 15.21 4.64 0.78
C GLU A 191 16.20 4.34 -0.35
N ARG A 192 16.93 5.37 -0.81
CA ARG A 192 18.00 5.19 -1.81
C ARG A 192 19.09 4.27 -1.30
N ARG A 193 19.58 4.49 -0.08
CA ARG A 193 20.61 3.65 0.53
C ARG A 193 20.16 2.19 0.66
N ALA A 194 18.90 1.96 1.03
CA ALA A 194 18.33 0.62 1.11
C ALA A 194 18.27 -0.05 -0.27
N SER A 195 17.86 0.69 -1.32
CA SER A 195 17.88 0.22 -2.71
C SER A 195 19.29 -0.18 -3.16
N GLU A 196 20.29 0.68 -2.95
CA GLU A 196 21.70 0.41 -3.31
C GLU A 196 22.28 -0.81 -2.57
N LEU A 197 21.87 -1.01 -1.32
CA LEU A 197 22.27 -2.17 -0.52
C LEU A 197 21.49 -3.45 -0.87
N GLY A 198 20.50 -3.37 -1.75
CA GLY A 198 19.72 -4.50 -2.23
C GLY A 198 18.55 -4.89 -1.32
N ASP A 199 17.93 -3.95 -0.61
CA ASP A 199 16.64 -4.23 0.05
C ASP A 199 15.55 -4.44 -1.01
N PRO A 200 14.85 -5.58 -1.00
CA PRO A 200 13.90 -5.93 -2.06
C PRO A 200 12.64 -5.07 -2.10
N MET A 201 12.31 -4.31 -1.04
CA MET A 201 11.13 -3.43 -1.05
C MET A 201 11.43 -2.06 -1.65
N PHE A 202 12.68 -1.59 -1.52
CA PHE A 202 13.11 -0.30 -2.05
C PHE A 202 13.86 -0.39 -3.38
N ALA A 203 14.35 -1.57 -3.77
CA ALA A 203 15.07 -1.74 -5.04
C ALA A 203 14.26 -1.24 -6.25
N GLY A 204 14.77 -0.23 -6.94
CA GLY A 204 14.12 0.42 -8.09
C GLY A 204 12.74 1.00 -7.79
N ASN A 205 12.42 1.24 -6.51
CA ASN A 205 11.23 2.00 -6.14
C ASN A 205 11.53 3.47 -6.44
N ILE A 206 10.71 4.08 -7.29
CA ILE A 206 11.02 5.33 -8.02
C ILE A 206 11.25 6.47 -7.02
N VAL A 207 12.52 6.77 -6.75
CA VAL A 207 12.90 8.09 -6.25
C VAL A 207 12.95 8.98 -7.49
N LEU A 208 11.99 9.91 -7.62
CA LEU A 208 11.95 10.89 -8.70
C LEU A 208 13.35 11.48 -8.96
N GLY A 209 13.80 11.41 -10.21
CA GLY A 209 15.08 11.96 -10.64
C GLY A 209 16.26 10.99 -10.67
N ARG A 210 16.09 9.68 -10.42
CA ARG A 210 17.14 8.68 -10.65
C ARG A 210 17.17 8.17 -12.10
N PRO A 211 18.34 7.91 -12.69
CA PRO A 211 18.45 7.23 -13.98
C PRO A 211 17.89 5.80 -13.91
N ALA A 212 17.10 5.41 -14.93
CA ALA A 212 16.54 4.06 -15.00
C ALA A 212 17.59 2.94 -15.00
N SER A 213 18.82 3.23 -15.45
CA SER A 213 19.95 2.29 -15.39
C SER A 213 20.35 1.92 -13.95
N GLU A 214 20.25 2.88 -13.02
CA GLU A 214 20.50 2.61 -11.60
C GLU A 214 19.39 1.76 -10.99
N ASP A 215 18.13 2.05 -11.31
CA ASP A 215 17.00 1.26 -10.83
C ASP A 215 17.09 -0.18 -11.35
N ILE A 216 17.42 -0.38 -12.63
CA ILE A 216 17.64 -1.71 -13.21
C ILE A 216 18.76 -2.45 -12.46
N ARG A 217 19.88 -1.77 -12.18
CA ARG A 217 21.01 -2.34 -11.43
C ARG A 217 20.57 -2.76 -10.02
N ASP A 218 19.90 -1.89 -9.29
CA ASP A 218 19.49 -2.13 -7.90
C ASP A 218 18.45 -3.27 -7.83
N ILE A 219 17.49 -3.34 -8.77
CA ILE A 219 16.52 -4.45 -8.87
C ILE A 219 17.22 -5.78 -9.15
N LEU A 220 18.15 -5.81 -10.11
CA LEU A 220 18.93 -7.02 -10.42
C LEU A 220 19.78 -7.46 -9.22
N TYR A 221 20.38 -6.51 -8.50
CA TYR A 221 21.15 -6.79 -7.30
C TYR A 221 20.27 -7.40 -6.19
N ALA A 222 19.09 -6.83 -5.94
CA ALA A 222 18.13 -7.37 -4.97
C ALA A 222 17.62 -8.78 -5.36
N LEU A 223 17.32 -9.02 -6.63
CA LEU A 223 16.98 -10.35 -7.15
C LEU A 223 18.11 -11.38 -6.95
N GLY A 224 19.37 -10.93 -6.99
CA GLY A 224 20.54 -11.75 -6.70
C GLY A 224 20.71 -12.09 -5.21
N LYS A 225 20.12 -11.32 -4.29
CA LYS A 225 20.22 -11.48 -2.83
C LYS A 225 19.21 -12.49 -2.28
N LYS A 226 19.21 -13.71 -2.81
CA LYS A 226 18.32 -14.81 -2.34
C LYS A 226 18.30 -14.99 -0.81
N PRO A 227 19.46 -14.92 -0.09
CA PRO A 227 19.44 -15.03 1.37
C PRO A 227 18.69 -13.89 2.08
N GLU A 228 18.69 -12.67 1.53
CA GLU A 228 17.93 -11.56 2.11
C GLU A 228 16.43 -11.70 1.86
N ILE A 229 16.03 -12.18 0.68
CA ILE A 229 14.62 -12.50 0.37
C ILE A 229 14.12 -13.63 1.28
N ALA A 230 14.94 -14.66 1.53
CA ALA A 230 14.59 -15.78 2.40
C ALA A 230 14.33 -15.35 3.86
N LYS A 231 14.99 -14.29 4.34
CA LYS A 231 14.75 -13.75 5.70
C LYS A 231 13.41 -13.05 5.85
N LEU A 232 12.70 -12.75 4.75
CA LEU A 232 11.45 -11.99 4.80
C LEU A 232 10.26 -12.83 5.28
N GLY A 233 10.30 -14.15 5.09
CA GLY A 233 9.20 -15.03 5.46
C GLY A 233 9.23 -16.38 4.75
N ASP A 234 8.07 -17.03 4.73
CA ASP A 234 7.88 -18.33 4.07
C ASP A 234 7.90 -18.22 2.53
N ALA A 235 7.73 -19.36 1.85
CA ALA A 235 7.71 -19.41 0.38
C ALA A 235 6.68 -18.45 -0.24
N TRP A 236 5.52 -18.28 0.41
CA TRP A 236 4.48 -17.35 -0.06
C TRP A 236 4.97 -15.90 -0.10
N VAL A 237 5.72 -15.46 0.92
CA VAL A 237 6.35 -14.14 0.96
C VAL A 237 7.44 -14.01 -0.10
N GLN A 238 8.31 -15.02 -0.19
CA GLN A 238 9.44 -15.01 -1.11
C GLN A 238 8.98 -14.92 -2.57
N ASP A 239 7.92 -15.65 -2.92
CA ASP A 239 7.32 -15.64 -4.27
C ASP A 239 6.70 -14.28 -4.60
N ALA A 240 5.92 -13.70 -3.67
CA ALA A 240 5.31 -12.39 -3.87
C ALA A 240 6.37 -11.30 -4.11
N VAL A 241 7.43 -11.27 -3.29
CA VAL A 241 8.53 -10.30 -3.39
C VAL A 241 9.33 -10.50 -4.68
N THR A 242 9.63 -11.75 -5.04
CA THR A 242 10.38 -12.05 -6.26
C THR A 242 9.56 -11.71 -7.51
N ALA A 243 8.25 -11.96 -7.50
CA ALA A 243 7.36 -11.61 -8.59
C ALA A 243 7.26 -10.10 -8.78
N ASP A 244 7.09 -9.33 -7.69
CA ASP A 244 7.08 -7.85 -7.75
C ASP A 244 8.39 -7.30 -8.31
N LEU A 245 9.55 -7.76 -7.82
CA LEU A 245 10.85 -7.32 -8.35
C LEU A 245 11.02 -7.62 -9.85
N ARG A 246 10.52 -8.76 -10.33
CA ARG A 246 10.55 -9.11 -11.76
C ARG A 246 9.61 -8.22 -12.58
N ASP A 247 8.40 -7.95 -12.09
CA ASP A 247 7.47 -7.02 -12.74
C ASP A 247 8.08 -5.61 -12.81
N ARG A 248 8.63 -5.14 -11.69
CA ARG A 248 9.33 -3.86 -11.59
C ARG A 248 10.48 -3.77 -12.58
N LEU A 249 11.32 -4.80 -12.68
CA LEU A 249 12.41 -4.85 -13.66
C LEU A 249 11.90 -4.74 -15.11
N ALA A 250 10.86 -5.50 -15.44
CA ALA A 250 10.28 -5.51 -16.78
C ALA A 250 9.66 -4.14 -17.12
N ARG A 251 8.96 -3.53 -16.16
CA ARG A 251 8.37 -2.19 -16.26
C ARG A 251 9.44 -1.12 -16.46
N THR A 252 10.49 -1.11 -15.63
CA THR A 252 11.58 -0.13 -15.73
C THR A 252 12.29 -0.24 -17.08
N ARG A 253 12.55 -1.47 -17.56
CA ARG A 253 13.14 -1.68 -18.90
C ARG A 253 12.22 -1.22 -20.03
N HIS A 254 10.92 -1.44 -19.92
CA HIS A 254 9.95 -0.99 -20.90
C HIS A 254 10.05 0.53 -21.10
N PHE A 255 9.93 1.31 -20.03
CA PHE A 255 9.98 2.76 -20.13
C PHE A 255 11.39 3.30 -20.43
N ALA A 256 12.45 2.65 -19.92
CA ALA A 256 13.84 3.03 -20.25
C ALA A 256 14.17 2.87 -21.75
N SER A 257 13.47 1.97 -22.46
CA SER A 257 13.62 1.77 -23.90
C SER A 257 12.90 2.83 -24.76
N GLY A 258 12.27 3.84 -24.14
CA GLY A 258 11.50 4.88 -24.84
C GLY A 258 10.12 4.42 -25.31
N LYS A 259 9.67 3.21 -24.93
CA LYS A 259 8.30 2.77 -25.20
C LYS A 259 7.32 3.60 -24.39
N THR A 260 6.25 4.04 -25.06
CA THR A 260 5.13 4.75 -24.47
C THR A 260 3.90 3.83 -24.43
N GLY A 261 2.97 4.12 -23.52
CA GLY A 261 1.73 3.34 -23.36
C GLY A 261 1.71 2.43 -22.14
N LYS A 262 0.65 1.63 -22.02
CA LYS A 262 0.40 0.79 -20.85
C LYS A 262 1.32 -0.44 -20.86
N PHE A 263 2.13 -0.59 -19.83
CA PHE A 263 2.85 -1.83 -19.58
C PHE A 263 1.84 -2.94 -19.25
N SER A 264 1.74 -3.95 -20.12
CA SER A 264 1.03 -5.19 -19.81
C SER A 264 1.95 -6.08 -18.98
N GLY A 265 1.81 -5.98 -17.66
CA GLY A 265 2.57 -6.80 -16.70
C GLY A 265 2.41 -8.29 -16.92
N GLY A 266 3.29 -9.07 -16.30
CA GLY A 266 3.23 -10.53 -16.37
C GLY A 266 1.89 -11.02 -15.85
N SER A 267 1.06 -11.62 -16.72
CA SER A 267 -0.13 -12.33 -16.26
C SER A 267 0.31 -13.45 -15.33
N CYS A 268 -0.29 -13.53 -14.13
CA CYS A 268 -0.20 -14.75 -13.34
C CYS A 268 -0.67 -15.89 -14.23
N LYS A 269 0.23 -16.79 -14.64
CA LYS A 269 -0.19 -18.12 -15.03
C LYS A 269 -0.68 -18.76 -13.73
N THR A 270 -1.99 -19.00 -13.66
CA THR A 270 -2.59 -19.87 -12.65
C THR A 270 -1.79 -21.17 -12.62
N ALA A 271 -1.15 -21.44 -11.48
CA ALA A 271 -0.58 -22.76 -11.20
C ALA A 271 -1.72 -23.72 -10.88
#